data_AF-A0A948SS31-F1
#
_entry.id   AF-A0A948SS31-F1
#
_cell.length_a   1.000
_cell.length_b   1.000
_cell.length_c   1.000
_cell.angle_alpha   90.00
_cell.angle_beta   90.00
_cell.angle_gamma   90.00
#
_symmetry.space_group_name_H-M   'P 1'
#
loop_
_entity.id
_entity.type
_entity.pdbx_description
1 polymer ?
#
loop_
_entity_poly.entity_id
_entity_poly.type
_entity_poly.pdbx_seq_one_letter_code
_entity_poly.pdbx_strand_id
1 'polypeptide(L)'
;MPQRDTPIYSLSDRFIDEMAALDPLTATYLGVAGYDHLMTDFSPSGHDARATHAASTLAALNALTPGDDADRLAAGVLRNDLELTVAEHAAGEHLRSIRVIAGDLDGARGIFDLMPTDTEGDWENIASRMEAFPATLDGMRASWREGLVRGVPAPVRQALAVADQAAAWAGTNDGGFFAEFASTAQVSESLAQRLRRAARDCS
;
A
#
# COMPACT_ATOMS: atom_id res chain seq x y z
N MET A 1 18.98 7.90 18.27
CA MET A 1 19.50 6.85 19.17
C MET A 1 20.52 6.05 18.39
N PRO A 2 21.60 5.52 18.99
CA PRO A 2 22.51 4.63 18.28
C PRO A 2 21.76 3.38 17.82
N GLN A 3 22.06 2.91 16.61
CA GLN A 3 21.54 1.64 16.07
C GLN A 3 22.01 0.49 16.96
N ARG A 4 21.12 -0.45 17.26
CA ARG A 4 21.40 -1.60 18.13
C ARG A 4 21.61 -2.83 17.24
N ASP A 5 22.80 -3.40 17.28
CA ASP A 5 23.17 -4.55 16.45
C ASP A 5 22.91 -5.88 17.18
N THR A 6 21.65 -6.13 17.58
CA THR A 6 21.25 -7.45 18.10
C THR A 6 20.49 -8.24 17.02
N PRO A 7 20.45 -9.58 17.08
CA PRO A 7 19.73 -10.38 16.09
C PRO A 7 18.26 -9.98 15.88
N ILE A 8 17.59 -9.49 16.92
CA ILE A 8 16.18 -9.04 16.85
C ILE A 8 16.07 -7.72 16.08
N TYR A 9 16.96 -6.76 16.35
CA TYR A 9 16.97 -5.50 15.60
C TYR A 9 17.38 -5.73 14.15
N SER A 10 18.40 -6.57 13.88
CA SER A 10 18.77 -6.92 12.50
C SER A 10 17.67 -7.68 11.74
N LEU A 11 16.83 -8.45 12.43
CA LEU A 11 15.65 -9.06 11.83
C LEU A 11 14.57 -8.01 11.53
N SER A 12 14.36 -7.07 12.45
CA SER A 12 13.40 -5.97 12.28
C SER A 12 13.78 -5.06 11.11
N ASP A 13 15.06 -4.67 11.00
CA ASP A 13 15.58 -3.84 9.91
C ASP A 13 15.32 -4.53 8.56
N ARG A 14 15.69 -5.81 8.45
CA ARG A 14 15.46 -6.60 7.23
C ARG A 14 13.97 -6.76 6.90
N PHE A 15 13.13 -6.96 7.91
CA PHE A 15 11.69 -7.04 7.71
C PHE A 15 11.15 -5.76 7.06
N ILE A 16 11.59 -4.58 7.53
CA ILE A 16 11.20 -3.29 6.96
C ILE A 16 11.74 -3.12 5.53
N ASP A 17 13.01 -3.46 5.28
CA ASP A 17 13.61 -3.36 3.94
C ASP A 17 12.86 -4.22 2.91
N GLU A 18 12.54 -5.46 3.26
CA GLU A 18 11.81 -6.40 2.41
C GLU A 18 10.33 -6.01 2.28
N MET A 19 9.71 -5.50 3.35
CA MET A 19 8.34 -5.00 3.34
C MET A 19 8.20 -3.80 2.42
N ALA A 20 9.18 -2.88 2.37
CA ALA A 20 9.12 -1.71 1.50
C ALA A 20 9.05 -2.08 0.00
N ALA A 21 9.68 -3.18 -0.40
CA ALA A 21 9.59 -3.69 -1.76
C ALA A 21 8.25 -4.37 -2.08
N LEU A 22 7.62 -5.00 -1.09
CA LEU A 22 6.33 -5.70 -1.23
C LEU A 22 5.11 -4.77 -1.05
N ASP A 23 5.31 -3.67 -0.33
CA ASP A 23 4.31 -2.64 -0.07
C ASP A 23 4.91 -1.22 -0.26
N PRO A 24 5.17 -0.81 -1.51
CA PRO A 24 5.63 0.53 -1.85
C PRO A 24 4.80 1.68 -1.28
N LEU A 25 3.49 1.49 -1.09
CA LEU A 25 2.64 2.53 -0.51
C LEU A 25 2.93 2.71 0.98
N THR A 26 3.08 1.61 1.73
CA THR A 26 3.54 1.67 3.13
C THR A 26 4.96 2.22 3.23
N ALA A 27 5.86 1.91 2.29
CA ALA A 27 7.19 2.49 2.23
C ALA A 27 7.14 4.03 2.17
N THR A 28 6.35 4.60 1.25
CA THR A 28 6.14 6.06 1.17
C THR A 28 5.51 6.61 2.46
N TYR A 29 4.49 5.95 3.01
CA TYR A 29 3.84 6.37 4.25
C TYR A 29 4.81 6.48 5.43
N LEU A 30 5.77 5.54 5.51
CA LEU A 30 6.80 5.51 6.56
C LEU A 30 8.04 6.36 6.24
N GLY A 31 8.09 7.00 5.07
CA GLY A 31 9.23 7.80 4.62
C GLY A 31 10.44 6.98 4.16
N VAL A 32 10.25 5.71 3.79
CA VAL A 32 11.28 4.85 3.20
C VAL A 32 11.42 5.18 1.70
N ALA A 33 12.53 5.80 1.35
CA ALA A 33 12.81 6.25 -0.02
C ALA A 33 13.08 5.08 -0.99
N GLY A 34 12.94 5.36 -2.30
CA GLY A 34 13.30 4.43 -3.38
C GLY A 34 12.12 3.70 -4.02
N TYR A 35 10.91 3.81 -3.45
CA TYR A 35 9.72 3.08 -3.89
C TYR A 35 8.58 3.99 -4.37
N ASP A 36 8.78 5.32 -4.40
CA ASP A 36 7.74 6.31 -4.71
C ASP A 36 7.19 6.24 -6.14
N HIS A 37 7.89 5.54 -7.05
CA HIS A 37 7.44 5.30 -8.42
C HIS A 37 6.61 4.01 -8.59
N LEU A 38 6.42 3.23 -7.53
CA LEU A 38 5.77 1.92 -7.56
C LEU A 38 4.43 1.94 -6.81
N MET A 39 3.49 1.13 -7.28
CA MET A 39 2.23 0.84 -6.59
C MET A 39 2.31 -0.53 -5.89
N THR A 40 1.66 -0.65 -4.73
CA THR A 40 1.49 -1.93 -4.06
C THR A 40 0.61 -2.87 -4.89
N ASP A 41 1.03 -4.13 -5.02
CA ASP A 41 0.23 -5.16 -5.68
C ASP A 41 -0.91 -5.63 -4.77
N PHE A 42 -2.15 -5.25 -5.10
CA PHE A 42 -3.37 -5.63 -4.38
C PHE A 42 -4.06 -6.88 -4.97
N SER A 43 -3.39 -7.61 -5.87
CA SER A 43 -3.86 -8.92 -6.34
C SER A 43 -3.74 -9.98 -5.24
N PRO A 44 -4.41 -11.16 -5.39
CA PRO A 44 -4.25 -12.26 -4.45
C PRO A 44 -2.78 -12.64 -4.23
N SER A 45 -1.97 -12.69 -5.30
CA SER A 45 -0.54 -12.98 -5.20
C SER A 45 0.24 -11.92 -4.42
N GLY A 46 -0.11 -10.64 -4.56
CA GLY A 46 0.52 -9.57 -3.79
C GLY A 46 0.21 -9.68 -2.30
N HIS A 47 -1.05 -10.00 -1.95
CA HIS A 47 -1.43 -10.27 -0.56
C HIS A 47 -0.76 -11.52 0.00
N ASP A 48 -0.68 -12.61 -0.77
CA ASP A 48 0.01 -13.84 -0.38
C ASP A 48 1.51 -13.61 -0.15
N ALA A 49 2.15 -12.79 -0.98
CA ALA A 49 3.56 -12.43 -0.83
C ALA A 49 3.81 -11.70 0.50
N ARG A 50 2.99 -10.69 0.83
CA ARG A 50 3.08 -9.96 2.11
C ARG A 50 2.80 -10.87 3.31
N ALA A 51 1.80 -11.74 3.23
CA ALA A 51 1.49 -12.70 4.29
C ALA A 51 2.61 -13.75 4.48
N THR A 52 3.21 -14.21 3.38
CA THR A 52 4.35 -15.14 3.41
C THR A 52 5.57 -14.48 4.06
N HIS A 53 5.84 -13.22 3.72
CA HIS A 53 6.90 -12.43 4.36
C HIS A 53 6.69 -12.27 5.86
N ALA A 54 5.45 -11.97 6.27
CA ALA A 54 5.11 -11.86 7.69
C ALA A 54 5.29 -13.20 8.42
N ALA A 55 4.81 -14.30 7.83
CA ALA A 55 4.92 -15.64 8.41
C ALA A 55 6.37 -16.13 8.53
N SER A 56 7.20 -15.90 7.50
CA SER A 56 8.61 -16.29 7.52
C SER A 56 9.40 -15.50 8.57
N THR A 57 9.14 -14.19 8.67
CA THR A 57 9.73 -13.31 9.69
C THR A 57 9.30 -13.73 11.09
N LEU A 58 8.02 -14.08 11.29
CA LEU A 58 7.51 -14.56 12.58
C LEU A 58 8.19 -15.86 13.01
N ALA A 59 8.37 -16.80 12.07
CA ALA A 59 9.09 -18.04 12.33
C ALA A 59 10.55 -17.78 12.72
N ALA A 60 11.24 -16.86 12.02
CA ALA A 60 12.60 -16.46 12.36
C ALA A 60 12.68 -15.80 13.74
N LEU A 61 11.74 -14.90 14.05
CA LEU A 61 11.67 -14.20 15.34
C LEU A 61 11.47 -15.19 16.50
N ASN A 62 10.61 -16.19 16.33
CA ASN A 62 10.34 -17.19 17.34
C ASN A 62 11.52 -18.14 17.62
N ALA A 63 12.52 -18.20 16.72
CA ALA A 63 13.77 -18.92 16.94
C ALA A 63 14.82 -18.10 17.70
N LEU A 64 14.59 -16.80 17.92
CA LEU A 64 15.52 -15.91 18.62
C LEU A 64 15.17 -15.81 20.11
N THR A 65 16.20 -15.70 20.94
CA THR A 65 16.05 -15.41 22.38
C THR A 65 16.46 -13.96 22.64
N PRO A 66 15.59 -13.11 23.20
CA PRO A 66 15.95 -11.74 23.57
C PRO A 66 17.13 -11.67 24.54
N GLY A 67 18.12 -10.83 24.24
CA GLY A 67 19.30 -10.67 25.11
C GLY A 67 19.06 -9.75 26.31
N ASP A 68 18.18 -8.76 26.17
CA ASP A 68 17.84 -7.80 27.22
C ASP A 68 16.38 -7.32 27.13
N ASP A 69 16.04 -6.34 27.98
CA ASP A 69 14.70 -5.76 28.05
C ASP A 69 14.28 -5.03 26.77
N ALA A 70 15.21 -4.37 26.09
CA ALA A 70 14.92 -3.67 24.84
C ALA A 70 14.64 -4.66 23.70
N ASP A 71 15.46 -5.72 23.60
CA ASP A 71 15.22 -6.83 22.67
C ASP A 71 13.86 -7.51 22.95
N ARG A 72 13.51 -7.73 24.22
CA ARG A 72 12.22 -8.33 24.59
C ARG A 72 11.05 -7.47 24.12
N LEU A 73 11.14 -6.14 24.30
CA LEU A 73 10.11 -5.21 23.86
C LEU A 73 10.02 -5.16 22.34
N ALA A 74 11.15 -5.04 21.64
CA ALA A 74 11.20 -5.04 20.17
C ALA A 74 10.60 -6.32 19.59
N ALA A 75 10.99 -7.49 20.12
CA ALA A 75 10.42 -8.77 19.72
C ALA A 75 8.93 -8.87 20.04
N GLY A 76 8.47 -8.28 21.15
CA GLY A 76 7.04 -8.24 21.50
C GLY A 76 6.21 -7.45 20.48
N VAL A 77 6.69 -6.26 20.10
CA VAL A 77 6.01 -5.40 19.12
C VAL A 77 5.99 -6.05 17.74
N LEU A 78 7.14 -6.52 17.26
CA LEU A 78 7.25 -7.17 15.97
C LEU A 78 6.39 -8.45 15.92
N ARG A 79 6.41 -9.28 16.97
CA ARG A 79 5.57 -10.49 17.02
C ARG A 79 4.09 -10.15 16.90
N ASN A 80 3.61 -9.17 17.66
CA ASN A 80 2.21 -8.78 17.65
C ASN A 80 1.74 -8.37 16.25
N ASP A 81 2.54 -7.55 15.56
CA ASP A 81 2.22 -7.08 14.21
C ASP A 81 2.18 -8.22 13.18
N LEU A 82 3.19 -9.09 13.22
CA LEU A 82 3.29 -10.25 12.31
C LEU A 82 2.17 -11.26 12.55
N GLU A 83 1.85 -11.58 13.81
CA GLU A 83 0.75 -12.49 14.17
C GLU A 83 -0.60 -11.95 13.69
N LEU A 84 -0.85 -10.65 13.84
CA LEU A 84 -2.06 -10.01 13.34
C LEU A 84 -2.16 -10.13 11.82
N THR A 85 -1.09 -9.76 11.10
CA THR A 85 -1.04 -9.83 9.63
C THR A 85 -1.33 -11.25 9.11
N VAL A 86 -0.71 -12.26 9.73
CA VAL A 86 -0.92 -13.67 9.36
C VAL A 86 -2.36 -14.11 9.67
N ALA A 87 -2.91 -13.71 10.81
CA ALA A 87 -4.28 -14.06 11.19
C ALA A 87 -5.33 -13.42 10.27
N GLU A 88 -5.16 -12.15 9.93
CA GLU A 88 -6.06 -11.42 9.02
C GLU A 88 -6.03 -12.02 7.60
N HIS A 89 -4.85 -12.38 7.10
CA HIS A 89 -4.72 -13.05 5.81
C HIS A 89 -5.41 -14.43 5.83
N ALA A 90 -5.16 -15.23 6.86
CA ALA A 90 -5.80 -16.54 7.03
C ALA A 90 -7.33 -16.44 7.16
N ALA A 91 -7.84 -15.37 7.77
CA ALA A 91 -9.27 -15.07 7.86
C ALA A 91 -9.88 -14.56 6.54
N GLY A 92 -9.06 -14.25 5.53
CA GLY A 92 -9.50 -13.74 4.24
C GLY A 92 -9.87 -12.26 4.24
N GLU A 93 -9.37 -11.46 5.19
CA GLU A 93 -9.72 -10.03 5.28
C GLU A 93 -9.34 -9.23 4.04
N HIS A 94 -8.19 -9.55 3.43
CA HIS A 94 -7.73 -8.96 2.17
C HIS A 94 -8.72 -9.13 1.02
N LEU A 95 -9.50 -10.21 1.01
CA LEU A 95 -10.51 -10.47 -0.02
C LEU A 95 -11.75 -9.58 0.10
N ARG A 96 -11.86 -8.82 1.19
CA ARG A 96 -13.00 -7.94 1.49
C ARG A 96 -12.60 -6.57 2.02
N SER A 97 -11.39 -6.12 1.68
CA SER A 97 -10.83 -4.82 2.08
C SER A 97 -11.46 -3.64 1.31
N ILE A 98 -12.80 -3.64 1.22
CA ILE A 98 -13.63 -2.57 0.67
C ILE A 98 -14.25 -1.83 1.84
N ARG A 99 -13.70 -0.67 2.16
CA ARG A 99 -14.14 0.22 3.24
C ARG A 99 -13.68 1.66 2.97
N VAL A 100 -14.45 2.63 3.43
CA VAL A 100 -14.23 4.08 3.16
C VAL A 100 -12.96 4.61 3.83
N ILE A 101 -12.54 3.99 4.94
CA ILE A 101 -11.32 4.35 5.68
C ILE A 101 -10.45 3.11 5.80
N ALA A 102 -9.16 3.27 5.48
CA ALA A 102 -8.16 2.20 5.57
C ALA A 102 -8.51 0.96 4.73
N GLY A 103 -9.22 1.15 3.61
CA GLY A 103 -9.45 0.12 2.59
C GLY A 103 -8.41 0.21 1.48
N ASP A 104 -8.36 -0.79 0.61
CA ASP A 104 -7.32 -0.87 -0.43
C ASP A 104 -7.37 0.34 -1.39
N LEU A 105 -8.58 0.73 -1.79
CA LEU A 105 -8.78 1.87 -2.68
C LEU A 105 -8.41 3.21 -2.03
N ASP A 106 -8.76 3.35 -0.74
CA ASP A 106 -8.44 4.53 0.07
C ASP A 106 -6.92 4.69 0.21
N GLY A 107 -6.20 3.61 0.53
CA GLY A 107 -4.73 3.61 0.58
C GLY A 107 -4.10 3.94 -0.78
N ALA A 108 -4.57 3.30 -1.86
CA ALA A 108 -4.01 3.50 -3.20
C ALA A 108 -4.18 4.93 -3.71
N ARG A 109 -5.30 5.59 -3.42
CA ARG A 109 -5.52 6.99 -3.81
C ARG A 109 -4.93 7.97 -2.79
N GLY A 110 -5.06 7.70 -1.50
CA GLY A 110 -4.58 8.57 -0.42
C GLY A 110 -3.07 8.75 -0.42
N ILE A 111 -2.32 7.78 -0.95
CA ILE A 111 -0.86 7.88 -0.98
C ILE A 111 -0.34 9.08 -1.77
N PHE A 112 -1.07 9.54 -2.79
CA PHE A 112 -0.69 10.71 -3.59
C PHE A 112 -0.66 12.00 -2.77
N ASP A 113 -1.41 12.08 -1.66
CA ASP A 113 -1.41 13.23 -0.75
C ASP A 113 -0.14 13.33 0.10
N LEU A 114 0.62 12.24 0.20
CA LEU A 114 1.86 12.15 0.98
C LEU A 114 3.12 12.28 0.12
N MET A 115 2.98 12.24 -1.21
CA MET A 115 4.13 12.33 -2.10
C MET A 115 4.66 13.77 -2.15
N PRO A 116 5.99 13.97 -2.19
CA PRO A 116 6.56 15.27 -2.47
C PRO A 116 6.11 15.77 -3.85
N THR A 117 6.12 17.09 -4.06
CA THR A 117 5.75 17.74 -5.33
C THR A 117 6.70 18.89 -5.69
N ASP A 118 7.88 18.92 -5.09
CA ASP A 118 8.79 20.07 -5.12
C ASP A 118 9.69 20.07 -6.37
N THR A 119 9.96 18.90 -6.95
CA THR A 119 10.91 18.70 -8.05
C THR A 119 10.29 17.96 -9.22
N GLU A 120 10.89 18.07 -10.42
CA GLU A 120 10.46 17.25 -11.57
C GLU A 120 10.55 15.75 -11.27
N GLY A 121 11.55 15.31 -10.50
CA GLY A 121 11.69 13.90 -10.11
C GLY A 121 10.52 13.42 -9.25
N ASP A 122 9.99 14.26 -8.37
CA ASP A 122 8.81 13.93 -7.57
C ASP A 122 7.58 13.72 -8.47
N TRP A 123 7.41 14.59 -9.45
CA TRP A 123 6.35 14.49 -10.45
C TRP A 123 6.53 13.31 -11.42
N GLU A 124 7.76 12.88 -11.70
CA GLU A 124 8.03 11.63 -12.43
C GLU A 124 7.59 10.39 -11.65
N ASN A 125 7.82 10.37 -10.34
CA ASN A 125 7.34 9.30 -9.45
C ASN A 125 5.81 9.27 -9.41
N ILE A 126 5.16 10.43 -9.24
CA ILE A 126 3.70 10.58 -9.28
C ILE A 126 3.14 10.08 -10.61
N ALA A 127 3.72 10.49 -11.74
CA ALA A 127 3.28 10.05 -13.06
C ALA A 127 3.38 8.52 -13.21
N SER A 128 4.44 7.92 -12.68
CA SER A 128 4.65 6.46 -12.73
C SER A 128 3.60 5.72 -11.90
N ARG A 129 3.24 6.22 -10.71
CA ARG A 129 2.15 5.67 -9.91
C ARG A 129 0.78 5.82 -10.58
N MET A 130 0.48 6.98 -11.14
CA MET A 130 -0.75 7.18 -11.91
C MET A 130 -0.83 6.18 -13.08
N GLU A 131 0.26 5.97 -13.82
CA GLU A 131 0.29 5.00 -14.93
C GLU A 131 0.09 3.55 -14.46
N ALA A 132 0.51 3.21 -13.23
CA ALA A 132 0.32 1.88 -12.63
C ALA A 132 -1.04 1.71 -11.93
N PHE A 133 -1.78 2.79 -11.71
CA PHE A 133 -3.04 2.79 -10.95
C PHE A 133 -4.12 1.88 -11.57
N PRO A 134 -4.35 1.86 -12.91
CA PRO A 134 -5.35 0.96 -13.50
C PRO A 134 -5.07 -0.52 -13.23
N ALA A 135 -3.81 -0.95 -13.35
CA ALA A 135 -3.42 -2.33 -13.04
C ALA A 135 -3.60 -2.65 -11.54
N THR A 136 -3.36 -1.67 -10.68
CA THR A 136 -3.62 -1.77 -9.23
C THR A 136 -5.10 -2.04 -8.95
N LEU A 137 -6.02 -1.33 -9.63
CA LEU A 137 -7.46 -1.57 -9.53
C LEU A 137 -7.86 -2.97 -10.03
N ASP A 138 -7.20 -3.47 -11.08
CA ASP A 138 -7.45 -4.83 -11.58
C ASP A 138 -7.04 -5.90 -10.57
N GLY A 139 -5.92 -5.70 -9.86
CA GLY A 139 -5.50 -6.54 -8.74
C GLY A 139 -6.55 -6.57 -7.63
N MET A 140 -7.02 -5.41 -7.16
CA MET A 140 -8.08 -5.30 -6.15
C MET A 140 -9.35 -6.04 -6.59
N ARG A 141 -9.78 -5.84 -7.84
CA ARG A 141 -10.97 -6.53 -8.40
C ARG A 141 -10.78 -8.04 -8.41
N ALA A 142 -9.57 -8.54 -8.69
CA ALA A 142 -9.28 -9.97 -8.62
C ALA A 142 -9.45 -10.52 -7.19
N SER A 143 -8.85 -9.85 -6.20
CA SER A 143 -8.98 -10.19 -4.78
C SER A 143 -10.44 -10.18 -4.30
N TRP A 144 -11.21 -9.15 -4.64
CA TRP A 144 -12.61 -9.06 -4.22
C TRP A 144 -13.51 -10.07 -4.93
N ARG A 145 -13.24 -10.40 -6.20
CA ARG A 145 -13.95 -11.48 -6.90
C ARG A 145 -13.68 -12.83 -6.26
N GLU A 146 -12.44 -13.10 -5.87
CA GLU A 146 -12.11 -14.29 -5.10
C GLU A 146 -12.85 -14.32 -3.76
N GLY A 147 -12.95 -13.17 -3.07
CA GLY A 147 -13.74 -13.04 -1.85
C GLY A 147 -15.20 -13.44 -2.02
N LEU A 148 -15.83 -13.01 -3.12
CA LEU A 148 -17.20 -13.43 -3.46
C LEU A 148 -17.30 -14.94 -3.70
N VAL A 149 -16.36 -15.54 -4.43
CA VAL A 149 -16.30 -16.99 -4.67
C VAL A 149 -16.14 -17.78 -3.37
N ARG A 150 -15.34 -17.26 -2.44
CA ARG A 150 -15.05 -17.89 -1.13
C ARG A 150 -16.10 -17.58 -0.06
N GLY A 151 -17.15 -16.83 -0.38
CA GLY A 151 -18.23 -16.53 0.56
C GLY A 151 -17.84 -15.53 1.65
N VAL A 152 -16.84 -14.68 1.40
CA VAL A 152 -16.38 -13.60 2.30
C VAL A 152 -16.65 -12.21 1.70
N PRO A 153 -17.92 -11.84 1.41
CA PRO A 153 -18.22 -10.55 0.80
C PRO A 153 -17.93 -9.39 1.76
N ALA A 154 -17.56 -8.24 1.18
CA ALA A 154 -17.58 -6.98 1.91
C ALA A 154 -19.04 -6.57 2.25
N PRO A 155 -19.27 -5.81 3.34
CA PRO A 155 -20.60 -5.27 3.64
C PRO A 155 -21.11 -4.39 2.50
N VAL A 156 -22.35 -4.62 2.04
CA VAL A 156 -22.96 -3.88 0.91
C VAL A 156 -22.87 -2.36 1.09
N ARG A 157 -23.14 -1.86 2.31
CA ARG A 157 -23.03 -0.43 2.63
C ARG A 157 -21.63 0.16 2.36
N GLN A 158 -20.57 -0.61 2.61
CA GLN A 158 -19.20 -0.18 2.37
C GLN A 158 -18.89 -0.23 0.88
N ALA A 159 -19.32 -1.28 0.17
CA ALA A 159 -19.16 -1.36 -1.28
C ALA A 159 -19.82 -0.19 -2.02
N LEU A 160 -21.03 0.19 -1.62
CA LEU A 160 -21.73 1.35 -2.20
C LEU A 160 -21.00 2.66 -1.88
N ALA A 161 -20.60 2.88 -0.62
CA ALA A 161 -19.89 4.10 -0.23
C ALA A 161 -18.53 4.24 -0.94
N VAL A 162 -17.78 3.15 -1.10
CA VAL A 162 -16.52 3.14 -1.86
C VAL A 162 -16.76 3.38 -3.35
N ALA A 163 -17.87 2.89 -3.91
CA ALA A 163 -18.25 3.20 -5.30
C ALA A 163 -18.55 4.69 -5.49
N ASP A 164 -19.26 5.32 -4.56
CA ASP A 164 -19.52 6.77 -4.59
C ASP A 164 -18.21 7.57 -4.47
N GLN A 165 -17.29 7.14 -3.60
CA GLN A 165 -15.97 7.73 -3.43
C GLN A 165 -15.10 7.60 -4.70
N ALA A 166 -15.12 6.42 -5.33
CA ALA A 166 -14.45 6.18 -6.61
C ALA A 166 -15.02 7.08 -7.72
N ALA A 167 -16.35 7.22 -7.81
CA ALA A 167 -17.00 8.08 -8.80
C ALA A 167 -16.65 9.56 -8.62
N ALA A 168 -16.54 10.02 -7.38
CA ALA A 168 -16.08 11.37 -7.06
C ALA A 168 -14.61 11.57 -7.50
N TRP A 169 -13.71 10.65 -7.17
CA TRP A 169 -12.30 10.76 -7.55
C TRP A 169 -12.06 10.64 -9.06
N ALA A 170 -12.84 9.82 -9.75
CA ALA A 170 -12.84 9.74 -11.21
C ALA A 170 -13.32 11.04 -11.87
N GLY A 171 -14.08 11.88 -11.16
CA GLY A 171 -14.66 13.11 -11.70
C GLY A 171 -15.93 12.88 -12.50
N THR A 172 -16.64 11.77 -12.26
CA THR A 172 -17.94 11.49 -12.90
C THR A 172 -18.99 12.55 -12.56
N ASN A 173 -18.80 13.28 -11.45
CA ASN A 173 -19.76 14.24 -10.88
C ASN A 173 -19.30 15.72 -10.95
N ASP A 174 -18.16 16.02 -11.59
CA ASP A 174 -17.35 17.26 -11.73
C ASP A 174 -15.90 16.99 -11.26
N GLY A 175 -14.91 17.64 -11.91
CA GLY A 175 -13.50 17.71 -11.48
C GLY A 175 -12.92 16.50 -10.72
N GLY A 176 -12.33 15.53 -11.42
CA GLY A 176 -11.73 14.35 -10.78
C GLY A 176 -10.40 14.65 -10.09
N PHE A 177 -10.13 13.96 -8.98
CA PHE A 177 -8.91 14.16 -8.19
C PHE A 177 -7.64 14.11 -9.03
N PHE A 178 -7.47 13.06 -9.85
CA PHE A 178 -6.23 12.88 -10.60
C PHE A 178 -6.01 14.01 -11.61
N ALA A 179 -7.07 14.48 -12.26
CA ALA A 179 -7.00 15.58 -13.20
C ALA A 179 -6.66 16.91 -12.50
N GLU A 180 -7.31 17.19 -11.38
CA GLU A 180 -7.03 18.38 -10.57
C GLU A 180 -5.62 18.35 -10.00
N PHE A 181 -5.20 17.22 -9.44
CA PHE A 181 -3.86 17.05 -8.87
C PHE A 181 -2.77 17.19 -9.93
N ALA A 182 -2.92 16.54 -11.10
CA ALA A 182 -1.98 16.70 -12.21
C ALA A 182 -1.91 18.13 -12.74
N SER A 183 -2.97 18.94 -12.60
CA SER A 183 -3.00 20.33 -13.08
C SER A 183 -2.16 21.29 -12.24
N THR A 184 -1.81 20.91 -11.01
CA THR A 184 -0.98 21.74 -10.12
C THR A 184 0.51 21.63 -10.44
N ALA A 185 0.92 20.66 -11.26
CA ALA A 185 2.31 20.39 -11.59
C ALA A 185 2.97 21.56 -12.34
N GLN A 186 4.06 22.08 -11.78
CA GLN A 186 4.90 23.11 -12.39
C GLN A 186 6.17 22.48 -12.97
N VAL A 187 6.00 21.75 -14.07
CA VAL A 187 7.04 20.91 -14.69
C VAL A 187 7.17 21.17 -16.19
N SER A 188 8.16 20.58 -16.84
CA SER A 188 8.30 20.60 -18.30
C SER A 188 7.00 20.15 -19.00
N GLU A 189 6.74 20.72 -20.17
CA GLU A 189 5.51 20.45 -20.93
C GLU A 189 5.36 18.95 -21.28
N SER A 190 6.47 18.25 -21.53
CA SER A 190 6.46 16.80 -21.74
C SER A 190 5.95 16.02 -20.52
N LEU A 191 6.39 16.38 -19.32
CA LEU A 191 5.95 15.72 -18.09
C LEU A 191 4.50 16.10 -17.75
N ALA A 192 4.12 17.37 -17.96
CA ALA A 192 2.74 17.81 -17.82
C ALA A 192 1.79 17.03 -18.76
N GLN A 193 2.19 16.76 -20.00
CA GLN A 193 1.41 15.93 -20.93
C GLN A 193 1.31 14.47 -20.47
N ARG A 194 2.39 13.89 -19.94
CA ARG A 194 2.38 12.54 -19.36
C ARG A 194 1.42 12.46 -18.17
N LEU A 195 1.49 13.41 -17.23
CA LEU A 195 0.59 13.50 -16.08
C LEU A 195 -0.88 13.62 -16.50
N ARG A 196 -1.20 14.52 -17.44
CA ARG A 196 -2.56 14.67 -17.98
C ARG A 196 -3.06 13.38 -18.64
N ARG A 197 -2.19 12.59 -19.29
CA ARG A 197 -2.56 11.29 -19.87
C ARG A 197 -2.85 10.28 -18.76
N ALA A 198 -1.90 10.10 -17.84
CA ALA A 198 -2.02 9.15 -16.74
C ALA A 198 -3.24 9.45 -15.86
N ALA A 199 -3.52 10.73 -15.59
CA ALA A 199 -4.69 11.16 -14.83
C ALA A 199 -6.01 10.78 -15.50
N ARG A 200 -6.10 10.84 -16.84
CA ARG A 200 -7.29 10.37 -17.58
C ARG A 200 -7.46 8.86 -17.49
N ASP A 201 -6.36 8.12 -17.47
CA ASP A 201 -6.39 6.65 -17.40
C ASP A 201 -6.77 6.16 -15.98
N CYS A 202 -6.57 7.00 -14.94
CA CYS A 202 -6.96 6.72 -13.55
C CYS A 202 -8.46 6.95 -13.27
N SER A 203 -9.12 7.77 -14.09
CA SER A 203 -10.54 8.16 -13.97
C SER A 203 -11.47 7.21 -14.72
#